data_AF-A0A800DB70-F1
#
_entry.id   AF-A0A800DB70-F1
#
_cell.length_a   1.000
_cell.length_b   1.000
_cell.length_c   1.000
_cell.angle_alpha   90.00
_cell.angle_beta   90.00
_cell.angle_gamma   90.00
#
_symmetry.space_group_name_H-M   'P 1'
#
loop_
_entity.id
_entity.type
_entity.pdbx_description
1 polymer ?
#
loop_
_entity_poly.entity_id
_entity_poly.type
_entity_poly.pdbx_seq_one_letter_code
_entity_poly.pdbx_strand_id
1 'polypeptide(L)'
;MIAPVVEELANDFDGKATGYPLAYVAVKLALGYTLDELTNTITGCTSTLFEPSLDYVALKIPRWDLNKFRKVSQIISSEMKSVGEVMALGRTFEEVLQKGLRMLQTGAQGISDHPYTFDDVRSSLANPTPLRVFAIYQALQENLSVEEIADITKIDKWFLEKIERIYKTEQELKNISADSQNEACEEFKSTILKSKKEGFSDNLIGKLLNKPALDIRNMRKNMGIIPVSKKIDTLAGEFPSQTNYLYITYHGTENE
;
A
#
# COMPACT_ATOMS: atom_id res chain seq x y z
N MET A 1 -11.58 -4.76 27.55
CA MET A 1 -11.76 -3.31 27.73
C MET A 1 -12.32 -2.81 26.40
N ILE A 2 -13.60 -2.49 26.33
CA ILE A 2 -14.25 -2.05 25.08
C ILE A 2 -13.74 -0.63 24.82
N ALA A 3 -13.05 -0.40 23.70
CA ALA A 3 -12.62 0.94 23.32
C ALA A 3 -13.88 1.83 23.20
N PRO A 4 -13.90 3.04 23.80
CA PRO A 4 -15.05 3.92 23.69
C PRO A 4 -15.27 4.30 22.22
N VAL A 5 -16.54 4.37 21.81
CA VAL A 5 -16.92 4.91 20.50
C VAL A 5 -16.47 6.38 20.47
N VAL A 6 -15.55 6.71 19.56
CA VAL A 6 -14.98 8.07 19.43
C VAL A 6 -15.86 8.94 18.54
N GLU A 7 -16.31 8.43 17.39
CA GLU A 7 -17.21 9.09 16.45
C GLU A 7 -17.78 8.05 15.46
N GLU A 8 -18.94 8.31 14.86
CA GLU A 8 -19.60 7.41 13.88
C GLU A 8 -19.86 8.17 12.57
N LEU A 9 -19.01 7.93 11.57
CA LEU A 9 -19.10 8.52 10.23
C LEU A 9 -18.73 7.48 9.17
N ALA A 10 -19.59 7.31 8.15
CA ALA A 10 -19.30 6.47 6.99
C ALA A 10 -18.50 7.25 5.94
N ASN A 11 -17.42 6.66 5.41
CA ASN A 11 -16.51 7.33 4.47
C ASN A 11 -16.50 6.67 3.09
N ASP A 12 -16.31 7.48 2.03
CA ASP A 12 -16.27 7.04 0.61
C ASP A 12 -15.14 6.03 0.31
N PHE A 13 -14.10 5.99 1.16
CA PHE A 13 -13.02 5.00 1.06
C PHE A 13 -13.54 3.56 1.17
N ASP A 14 -14.48 3.30 2.06
CA ASP A 14 -14.95 1.94 2.35
C ASP A 14 -15.70 1.36 1.15
N GLY A 15 -16.48 2.18 0.45
CA GLY A 15 -17.18 1.78 -0.77
C GLY A 15 -16.22 1.50 -1.93
N LYS A 16 -15.15 2.28 -2.08
CA LYS A 16 -14.12 2.06 -3.12
C LYS A 16 -13.24 0.86 -2.83
N ALA A 17 -12.92 0.62 -1.57
CA ALA A 17 -12.10 -0.49 -1.13
C ALA A 17 -12.83 -1.83 -1.26
N THR A 18 -14.12 -1.87 -0.93
CA THR A 18 -14.94 -3.10 -1.00
C THR A 18 -15.59 -3.32 -2.36
N GLY A 19 -15.76 -2.26 -3.15
CA GLY A 19 -16.65 -2.25 -4.32
C GLY A 19 -18.13 -2.05 -3.95
N TYR A 20 -18.48 -2.11 -2.66
CA TYR A 20 -19.87 -1.96 -2.21
C TYR A 20 -20.34 -0.50 -2.35
N PRO A 21 -21.39 -0.21 -3.14
CA PRO A 21 -21.77 1.16 -3.44
C PRO A 21 -22.59 1.80 -2.30
N LEU A 22 -21.92 2.13 -1.18
CA LEU A 22 -22.54 2.63 0.06
C LEU A 22 -23.51 3.80 -0.17
N ALA A 23 -23.12 4.81 -0.93
CA ALA A 23 -23.97 5.97 -1.21
C ALA A 23 -25.24 5.59 -1.99
N TYR A 24 -25.13 4.68 -2.97
CA TYR A 24 -26.27 4.20 -3.74
C TYR A 24 -27.26 3.44 -2.84
N VAL A 25 -26.74 2.54 -2.00
CA VAL A 25 -27.54 1.77 -1.04
C VAL A 25 -28.21 2.71 -0.04
N ALA A 26 -27.48 3.68 0.53
CA ALA A 26 -28.02 4.65 1.47
C ALA A 26 -29.17 5.48 0.87
N VAL A 27 -29.05 5.93 -0.38
CA VAL A 27 -30.15 6.66 -1.07
C VAL A 27 -31.37 5.76 -1.25
N LYS A 28 -31.18 4.49 -1.61
CA LYS A 28 -32.29 3.54 -1.76
C LYS A 28 -33.00 3.27 -0.43
N LEU A 29 -32.25 3.08 0.66
CA LEU A 29 -32.81 2.95 2.00
C LEU A 29 -33.61 4.21 2.40
N ALA A 30 -33.10 5.41 2.09
CA ALA A 30 -33.79 6.67 2.36
C ALA A 30 -35.11 6.82 1.57
N LEU A 31 -35.24 6.12 0.45
CA LEU A 31 -36.48 6.05 -0.34
C LEU A 31 -37.44 4.94 0.14
N GLY A 32 -37.11 4.24 1.23
CA GLY A 32 -37.95 3.23 1.87
C GLY A 32 -37.70 1.79 1.41
N TYR A 33 -36.67 1.54 0.60
CA TYR A 33 -36.27 0.17 0.25
C TYR A 33 -35.58 -0.52 1.44
N THR A 34 -35.63 -1.85 1.49
CA THR A 34 -34.84 -2.66 2.43
C THR A 34 -33.61 -3.28 1.74
N LEU A 35 -32.61 -3.71 2.51
CA LEU A 35 -31.34 -4.24 1.96
C LEU A 35 -31.53 -5.52 1.12
N ASP A 36 -32.53 -6.33 1.44
CA ASP A 36 -32.89 -7.56 0.72
C ASP A 36 -33.56 -7.28 -0.63
N GLU A 37 -34.23 -6.13 -0.79
CA GLU A 37 -34.84 -5.70 -2.05
C GLU A 37 -33.81 -5.17 -3.06
N LEU A 38 -32.60 -4.83 -2.61
CA LEU A 38 -31.56 -4.26 -3.44
C LEU A 38 -30.61 -5.35 -3.94
N THR A 39 -30.39 -5.38 -5.26
CA THR A 39 -29.41 -6.29 -5.89
C THR A 39 -28.01 -5.70 -5.83
N ASN A 40 -27.02 -6.54 -5.51
CA ASN A 40 -25.61 -6.21 -5.61
C ASN A 40 -25.23 -5.99 -7.08
N THR A 41 -24.81 -4.77 -7.41
CA THR A 41 -24.46 -4.37 -8.78
C THR A 41 -23.19 -5.02 -9.33
N ILE A 42 -22.31 -5.54 -8.47
CA ILE A 42 -21.04 -6.16 -8.87
C ILE A 42 -21.22 -7.62 -9.30
N THR A 43 -21.97 -8.39 -8.51
CA THR A 43 -22.26 -9.81 -8.80
C THR A 43 -23.49 -9.97 -9.70
N GLY A 44 -24.46 -9.06 -9.60
CA GLY A 44 -25.73 -9.08 -10.35
C GLY A 44 -26.72 -10.16 -9.92
N CYS A 45 -26.34 -11.05 -8.99
CA CYS A 45 -27.13 -12.21 -8.57
C CYS A 45 -27.37 -12.30 -7.06
N THR A 46 -26.64 -11.54 -6.25
CA THR A 46 -26.82 -11.50 -4.78
C THR A 46 -27.53 -10.23 -4.34
N SER A 47 -28.18 -10.24 -3.17
CA SER A 47 -28.72 -9.00 -2.57
C SER A 47 -27.60 -8.16 -1.96
N THR A 48 -27.90 -6.93 -1.54
CA THR A 48 -26.95 -6.07 -0.82
C THR A 48 -26.86 -6.37 0.69
N LEU A 49 -27.64 -7.35 1.18
CA LEU A 49 -27.64 -7.79 2.57
C LEU A 49 -26.51 -8.82 2.83
N PHE A 50 -25.26 -8.36 2.84
CA PHE A 50 -24.10 -9.17 3.16
C PHE A 50 -22.95 -8.30 3.69
N GLU A 51 -21.97 -8.93 4.34
CA GLU A 51 -20.72 -8.29 4.73
C GLU A 51 -19.66 -8.57 3.65
N PRO A 52 -19.07 -7.55 3.00
CA PRO A 52 -18.06 -7.77 1.98
C PRO A 52 -16.83 -8.49 2.54
N SER A 53 -16.31 -9.43 1.75
CA SER A 53 -15.05 -10.12 2.05
C SER A 53 -13.99 -9.69 1.05
N LEU A 54 -12.80 -9.36 1.54
CA LEU A 54 -11.68 -8.86 0.75
C LEU A 54 -10.55 -9.88 0.78
N ASP A 55 -10.08 -10.27 -0.40
CA ASP A 55 -8.90 -11.13 -0.56
C ASP A 55 -7.62 -10.31 -0.86
N TYR A 56 -7.70 -9.00 -0.66
CA TYR A 56 -6.61 -8.04 -0.81
C TYR A 56 -6.59 -7.02 0.33
N VAL A 57 -5.49 -6.28 0.43
CA VAL A 57 -5.30 -5.15 1.32
C VAL A 57 -5.59 -3.86 0.55
N ALA A 58 -6.35 -2.96 1.15
CA ALA A 58 -6.52 -1.59 0.68
C ALA A 58 -5.83 -0.61 1.64
N LEU A 59 -4.93 0.23 1.12
CA LEU A 59 -4.23 1.23 1.91
C LEU A 59 -4.57 2.64 1.42
N LYS A 60 -5.07 3.47 2.33
CA LYS A 60 -5.26 4.90 2.14
C LYS A 60 -4.04 5.65 2.68
N ILE A 61 -3.49 6.56 1.88
CA ILE A 61 -2.42 7.47 2.32
C ILE A 61 -2.86 8.90 2.04
N PRO A 62 -2.86 9.80 3.05
CA PRO A 62 -3.19 11.19 2.83
C PRO A 62 -2.14 11.87 1.94
N ARG A 63 -2.58 12.90 1.20
CA ARG A 63 -1.70 13.82 0.49
C ARG A 63 -1.65 15.13 1.25
N TRP A 64 -0.44 15.60 1.52
CA TRP A 64 -0.19 16.89 2.14
C TRP A 64 0.52 17.83 1.18
N ASP A 65 0.21 19.13 1.26
CA ASP A 65 0.85 20.18 0.47
C ASP A 65 1.22 21.38 1.36
N LEU A 66 1.83 21.08 2.51
CA LEU A 66 2.13 22.06 3.57
C LEU A 66 3.27 23.01 3.20
N ASN A 67 4.11 22.66 2.23
CA ASN A 67 5.23 23.48 1.77
C ASN A 67 4.77 24.82 1.14
N LYS A 68 3.52 24.89 0.67
CA LYS A 68 2.90 26.14 0.20
C LYS A 68 2.62 27.12 1.35
N PHE A 69 2.58 26.65 2.60
CA PHE A 69 2.18 27.42 3.77
C PHE A 69 3.32 27.57 4.79
N ARG A 70 4.20 28.55 4.56
CA ARG A 70 5.43 28.76 5.37
C ARG A 70 5.21 28.98 6.88
N LYS A 71 4.03 29.45 7.28
CA LYS A 71 3.69 29.76 8.69
C LYS A 71 2.89 28.65 9.38
N VAL A 72 2.61 27.54 8.70
CA VAL A 72 1.79 26.45 9.24
C VAL A 72 2.69 25.36 9.80
N SER A 73 2.37 24.89 11.01
CA SER A 73 3.04 23.75 11.61
C SER A 73 2.82 22.50 10.77
N GLN A 74 3.92 21.80 10.47
CA GLN A 74 3.93 20.53 9.75
C GLN A 74 3.56 19.33 10.64
N ILE A 75 3.42 19.54 11.95
CA ILE A 75 2.98 18.51 12.88
C ILE A 75 1.52 18.16 12.60
N ILE A 76 1.25 16.87 12.48
CA ILE A 76 -0.08 16.30 12.36
C ILE A 76 -0.70 16.23 13.75
N SER A 77 -1.86 16.84 13.92
CA SER A 77 -2.68 16.78 15.13
C SER A 77 -4.03 16.15 14.78
N SER A 78 -4.99 16.22 15.69
CA SER A 78 -6.38 15.78 15.44
C SER A 78 -7.08 16.59 14.34
N GLU A 79 -6.60 17.79 14.03
CA GLU A 79 -7.17 18.63 12.97
C GLU A 79 -6.65 18.21 11.59
N MET A 80 -7.57 17.97 10.65
CA MET A 80 -7.23 17.55 9.29
C MET A 80 -6.52 18.68 8.53
N LYS A 81 -5.31 18.39 8.03
CA LYS A 81 -4.52 19.29 7.17
C LYS A 81 -4.20 18.70 5.78
N SER A 82 -4.65 17.48 5.51
CA SER A 82 -4.45 16.84 4.21
C SER A 82 -5.32 17.50 3.14
N VAL A 83 -4.78 17.61 1.93
CA VAL A 83 -5.46 18.22 0.77
C VAL A 83 -6.09 17.19 -0.16
N GLY A 84 -5.81 15.91 0.07
CA GLY A 84 -6.33 14.79 -0.71
C GLY A 84 -5.83 13.47 -0.16
N GLU A 85 -6.01 12.41 -0.93
CA GLU A 85 -5.64 11.05 -0.56
C GLU A 85 -5.40 10.19 -1.79
N VAL A 86 -4.63 9.12 -1.62
CA VAL A 86 -4.47 8.06 -2.61
C VAL A 86 -4.88 6.73 -1.99
N MET A 87 -5.38 5.83 -2.83
CA MET A 87 -5.68 4.45 -2.45
C MET A 87 -4.84 3.49 -3.28
N ALA A 88 -4.20 2.53 -2.62
CA ALA A 88 -3.49 1.44 -3.25
C ALA A 88 -4.10 0.09 -2.86
N LEU A 89 -4.23 -0.80 -3.83
CA LEU A 89 -4.73 -2.17 -3.67
C LEU A 89 -3.62 -3.18 -4.00
N GLY A 90 -3.57 -4.29 -3.27
CA GLY A 90 -2.53 -5.32 -3.39
C GLY A 90 -2.76 -6.46 -2.42
N ARG A 91 -2.06 -7.58 -2.59
CA ARG A 91 -2.30 -8.80 -1.79
C ARG A 91 -1.56 -8.80 -0.45
N THR A 92 -0.62 -7.87 -0.26
CA THR A 92 0.09 -7.71 1.01
C THR A 92 0.27 -6.24 1.36
N PHE A 93 0.54 -5.96 2.64
CA PHE A 93 0.75 -4.59 3.12
C PHE A 93 1.98 -3.93 2.49
N GLU A 94 3.08 -4.68 2.32
CA GLU A 94 4.31 -4.21 1.70
C GLU A 94 4.04 -3.71 0.27
N GLU A 95 3.26 -4.49 -0.50
CA GLU A 95 2.88 -4.15 -1.87
C GLU A 95 2.11 -2.83 -1.93
N VAL A 96 1.08 -2.68 -1.10
CA VAL A 96 0.22 -1.48 -1.11
C VAL A 96 0.91 -0.26 -0.55
N LEU A 97 1.77 -0.41 0.45
CA LEU A 97 2.55 0.70 0.99
C LEU A 97 3.44 1.29 -0.09
N GLN A 98 4.23 0.47 -0.79
CA GLN A 98 5.12 0.97 -1.83
C GLN A 98 4.36 1.52 -3.04
N LYS A 99 3.23 0.91 -3.44
CA LYS A 99 2.36 1.45 -4.48
C LYS A 99 1.78 2.81 -4.07
N GLY A 100 1.26 2.92 -2.86
CA GLY A 100 0.67 4.15 -2.32
C GLY A 100 1.68 5.29 -2.26
N LEU A 101 2.89 5.05 -1.73
CA LEU A 101 3.94 6.06 -1.66
C LEU A 101 4.33 6.60 -3.04
N ARG A 102 4.34 5.75 -4.08
CA ARG A 102 4.56 6.18 -5.47
C ARG A 102 3.43 7.03 -6.03
N MET A 103 2.19 6.71 -5.66
CA MET A 103 1.00 7.44 -6.13
C MET A 103 0.91 8.87 -5.57
N LEU A 104 1.61 9.17 -4.46
CA LEU A 104 1.57 10.49 -3.81
C LEU A 104 2.19 11.64 -4.65
N GLN A 105 2.91 11.35 -5.74
CA GLN A 105 3.58 12.37 -6.56
C GLN A 105 4.46 13.33 -5.74
N THR A 106 5.16 12.76 -4.76
CA THR A 106 6.08 13.47 -3.85
C THR A 106 7.53 13.42 -4.31
N GLY A 107 7.82 12.71 -5.40
CA GLY A 107 9.17 12.32 -5.81
C GLY A 107 9.62 10.97 -5.24
N ALA A 108 8.86 10.39 -4.30
CA ALA A 108 9.16 9.07 -3.75
C ALA A 108 8.82 7.95 -4.76
N GLN A 109 9.74 7.00 -4.97
CA GLN A 109 9.54 5.80 -5.79
C GLN A 109 9.31 4.52 -4.97
N GLY A 110 9.29 4.67 -3.66
CA GLY A 110 9.14 3.63 -2.64
C GLY A 110 9.40 4.26 -1.28
N ILE A 111 9.48 3.42 -0.24
CA ILE A 111 9.76 3.91 1.11
C ILE A 111 11.23 4.33 1.30
N SER A 112 12.14 3.78 0.51
CA SER A 112 13.59 4.02 0.62
C SER A 112 14.15 4.99 -0.42
N ASP A 113 13.47 5.17 -1.55
CA ASP A 113 13.87 6.10 -2.60
C ASP A 113 12.98 7.34 -2.57
N HIS A 114 13.43 8.35 -1.82
CA HIS A 114 12.73 9.62 -1.62
C HIS A 114 13.71 10.78 -1.40
N PRO A 115 13.30 12.04 -1.64
CA PRO A 115 14.19 13.21 -1.56
C PRO A 115 14.26 13.83 -0.15
N TYR A 116 13.89 13.09 0.89
CA TYR A 116 13.73 13.65 2.25
C TYR A 116 14.92 13.34 3.14
N THR A 117 15.30 14.31 3.95
CA THR A 117 16.37 14.19 4.95
C THR A 117 15.79 14.48 6.33
N PHE A 118 16.37 13.87 7.35
CA PHE A 118 15.94 14.02 8.74
C PHE A 118 17.16 14.41 9.58
N ASP A 119 17.09 15.56 10.25
CA ASP A 119 18.17 16.02 11.14
C ASP A 119 18.22 15.18 12.43
N ASP A 120 17.04 14.88 12.99
CA ASP A 120 16.86 14.00 14.14
C ASP A 120 15.71 13.02 13.84
N VAL A 121 16.08 11.76 13.60
CA VAL A 121 15.13 10.69 13.31
C VAL A 121 14.24 10.40 14.51
N ARG A 122 14.79 10.35 15.74
CA ARG A 122 13.99 10.07 16.94
C ARG A 122 12.96 11.16 17.19
N SER A 123 13.32 12.43 16.99
CA SER A 123 12.36 13.55 17.05
C SER A 123 11.29 13.44 15.95
N SER A 124 11.68 13.06 14.73
CA SER A 124 10.76 12.86 13.60
C SER A 124 9.81 11.67 13.81
N LEU A 125 10.26 10.65 14.55
CA LEU A 125 9.41 9.54 15.00
C LEU A 125 8.44 10.00 16.09
N ALA A 126 8.90 10.76 17.09
CA ALA A 126 8.07 11.20 18.21
C ALA A 126 6.99 12.21 17.80
N ASN A 127 7.35 13.13 16.89
CA ASN A 127 6.47 14.21 16.43
C ASN A 127 5.90 13.87 15.05
N PRO A 128 4.64 13.40 14.93
CA PRO A 128 4.10 12.93 13.66
C PRO A 128 4.04 14.06 12.63
N THR A 129 4.68 13.83 11.49
CA THR A 129 4.63 14.70 10.29
C THR A 129 4.19 13.88 9.08
N PRO A 130 3.83 14.52 7.95
CA PRO A 130 3.58 13.81 6.68
C PRO A 130 4.72 12.89 6.23
N LEU A 131 5.94 13.13 6.72
CA LEU A 131 7.15 12.41 6.34
C LEU A 131 7.49 11.26 7.30
N ARG A 132 6.70 11.05 8.36
CA ARG A 132 6.99 10.08 9.43
C ARG A 132 7.23 8.66 8.91
N VAL A 133 6.52 8.24 7.85
CA VAL A 133 6.71 6.91 7.24
C VAL A 133 8.13 6.71 6.69
N PHE A 134 8.73 7.76 6.13
CA PHE A 134 10.11 7.73 5.65
C PHE A 134 11.10 7.80 6.83
N ALA A 135 10.79 8.55 7.88
CA ALA A 135 11.58 8.57 9.12
C ALA A 135 11.62 7.20 9.80
N ILE A 136 10.53 6.42 9.77
CA ILE A 136 10.49 5.04 10.26
C ILE A 136 11.49 4.16 9.49
N TYR A 137 11.53 4.30 8.17
CA TYR A 137 12.49 3.54 7.36
C TYR A 137 13.94 3.96 7.65
N GLN A 138 14.22 5.26 7.75
CA GLN A 138 15.52 5.78 8.15
C GLN A 138 15.96 5.25 9.53
N ALA A 139 15.03 5.14 10.49
CA ALA A 139 15.31 4.58 11.82
C ALA A 139 15.79 3.13 11.76
N LEU A 140 15.23 2.32 10.86
CA LEU A 140 15.69 0.94 10.65
C LEU A 140 17.09 0.90 10.04
N GLN A 141 17.42 1.84 9.16
CA GLN A 141 18.78 2.00 8.61
C GLN A 141 19.79 2.40 9.69
N GLU A 142 19.34 3.12 10.71
CA GLU A 142 20.11 3.50 11.90
C GLU A 142 20.10 2.42 13.00
N ASN A 143 19.61 1.21 12.70
CA ASN A 143 19.55 0.04 13.58
C ASN A 143 18.66 0.19 14.81
N LEU A 144 17.65 1.07 14.79
CA LEU A 144 16.61 1.05 15.81
C LEU A 144 15.77 -0.21 15.65
N SER A 145 15.44 -0.85 16.78
CA SER A 145 14.57 -2.02 16.81
C SER A 145 13.11 -1.65 16.52
N VAL A 146 12.34 -2.62 16.04
CA VAL A 146 10.88 -2.48 15.86
C VAL A 146 10.22 -2.10 17.18
N GLU A 147 10.68 -2.64 18.30
CA GLU A 147 10.24 -2.31 19.65
C GLU A 147 10.42 -0.83 19.97
N GLU A 148 11.63 -0.30 19.76
CA GLU A 148 11.92 1.12 20.02
C GLU A 148 11.08 2.04 19.14
N ILE A 149 10.92 1.70 17.86
CA ILE A 149 10.10 2.49 16.94
C ILE A 149 8.63 2.44 17.37
N ALA A 150 8.11 1.28 17.78
CA ALA A 150 6.75 1.13 18.28
C ALA A 150 6.53 1.95 19.56
N ASP A 151 7.50 1.93 20.48
CA ASP A 151 7.42 2.66 21.73
C ASP A 151 7.38 4.17 21.53
N ILE A 152 8.15 4.70 20.56
CA ILE A 152 8.14 6.12 20.23
C ILE A 152 6.88 6.49 19.44
N THR A 153 6.53 5.69 18.43
CA THR A 153 5.51 6.08 17.45
C THR A 153 4.08 5.74 17.85
N LYS A 154 3.93 4.74 18.73
CA LYS A 154 2.69 4.04 19.07
C LYS A 154 2.02 3.33 17.89
N ILE A 155 2.74 3.17 16.77
CA ILE A 155 2.29 2.35 15.64
C ILE A 155 2.41 0.88 16.03
N ASP A 156 1.41 0.09 15.67
CA ASP A 156 1.41 -1.34 15.94
C ASP A 156 2.63 -2.03 15.30
N LYS A 157 3.24 -2.95 16.06
CA LYS A 157 4.46 -3.66 15.64
C LYS A 157 4.26 -4.40 14.33
N TRP A 158 3.05 -4.92 14.07
CA TRP A 158 2.75 -5.64 12.84
C TRP A 158 3.08 -4.80 11.59
N PHE A 159 2.72 -3.51 11.56
CA PHE A 159 3.04 -2.63 10.42
C PHE A 159 4.53 -2.34 10.33
N LEU A 160 5.19 -2.14 11.46
CA LEU A 160 6.62 -1.87 11.53
C LEU A 160 7.46 -3.07 11.09
N GLU A 161 7.06 -4.29 11.45
CA GLU A 161 7.65 -5.54 10.96
C GLU A 161 7.53 -5.67 9.43
N LYS A 162 6.42 -5.22 8.83
CA LYS A 162 6.30 -5.20 7.36
C LYS A 162 7.25 -4.19 6.71
N ILE A 163 7.46 -3.03 7.33
CA ILE A 163 8.44 -2.06 6.86
C ILE A 163 9.87 -2.61 7.03
N GLU A 164 10.15 -3.28 8.15
CA GLU A 164 11.42 -3.97 8.39
C GLU A 164 11.68 -5.07 7.34
N ARG A 165 10.64 -5.80 6.93
CA ARG A 165 10.75 -6.77 5.83
C ARG A 165 11.17 -6.12 4.51
N ILE A 166 10.57 -4.98 4.15
CA ILE A 166 10.99 -4.22 2.96
C ILE A 166 12.47 -3.83 3.09
N TYR A 167 12.89 -3.34 4.26
CA TYR A 167 14.30 -3.01 4.52
C TYR A 167 15.22 -4.23 4.33
N LYS A 168 14.85 -5.40 4.88
CA LYS A 168 15.61 -6.65 4.73
C LYS A 168 15.74 -7.07 3.26
N THR A 169 14.64 -7.06 2.50
CA THR A 169 14.66 -7.35 1.04
C THR A 169 15.53 -6.35 0.27
N GLU A 170 15.56 -5.08 0.67
CA GLU A 170 16.47 -4.11 0.08
C GLU A 170 17.94 -4.44 0.36
N GLN A 171 18.29 -4.86 1.58
CA GLN A 171 19.65 -5.29 1.90
C GLN A 171 20.04 -6.55 1.11
N GLU A 172 19.12 -7.52 0.97
CA GLU A 172 19.31 -8.69 0.11
C GLU A 172 19.65 -8.28 -1.32
N LEU A 173 18.86 -7.36 -1.92
CA LEU A 173 19.11 -6.85 -3.28
C LEU A 173 20.47 -6.14 -3.40
N LYS A 174 20.86 -5.32 -2.43
CA LYS A 174 22.16 -4.62 -2.43
C LYS A 174 23.34 -5.58 -2.34
N ASN A 175 23.18 -6.70 -1.66
CA ASN A 175 24.23 -7.68 -1.42
C ASN A 175 24.40 -8.69 -2.57
N ILE A 176 23.56 -8.65 -3.61
CA ILE A 176 23.71 -9.52 -4.78
C ILE A 176 24.98 -9.11 -5.56
N SER A 177 25.96 -10.02 -5.61
CA SER A 177 27.17 -9.82 -6.40
C SER A 177 26.86 -9.62 -7.89
N ALA A 178 27.68 -8.82 -8.58
CA ALA A 178 27.46 -8.51 -10.00
C ALA A 178 27.38 -9.79 -10.88
N ASP A 179 28.17 -10.82 -10.57
CA ASP A 179 28.17 -12.09 -11.28
C ASP A 179 26.87 -12.88 -11.10
N SER A 180 26.20 -12.72 -9.94
CA SER A 180 24.93 -13.37 -9.63
C SER A 180 23.72 -12.61 -10.17
N GLN A 181 23.89 -11.39 -10.71
CA GLN A 181 22.81 -10.59 -11.31
C GLN A 181 22.48 -11.05 -12.74
N ASN A 182 22.21 -12.35 -12.89
CA ASN A 182 21.95 -13.00 -14.16
C ASN A 182 20.57 -13.69 -14.17
N GLU A 183 19.89 -13.65 -15.31
CA GLU A 183 18.54 -14.20 -15.48
C GLU A 183 18.48 -15.74 -15.32
N ALA A 184 19.60 -16.43 -15.54
CA ALA A 184 19.71 -17.88 -15.34
C ALA A 184 19.93 -18.27 -13.86
N CYS A 185 20.18 -17.31 -12.97
CA CYS A 185 20.35 -17.57 -11.55
C CYS A 185 18.99 -17.63 -10.84
N GLU A 186 18.61 -18.81 -10.34
CA GLU A 186 17.32 -19.00 -9.65
C GLU A 186 17.22 -18.17 -8.35
N GLU A 187 18.33 -17.97 -7.64
CA GLU A 187 18.36 -17.11 -6.46
C GLU A 187 18.07 -15.65 -6.82
N PHE A 188 18.66 -15.15 -7.92
CA PHE A 188 18.37 -13.82 -8.43
C PHE A 188 16.90 -13.69 -8.84
N LYS A 189 16.39 -14.66 -9.61
CA LYS A 189 14.99 -14.70 -10.04
C LYS A 189 14.01 -14.69 -8.87
N SER A 190 14.25 -15.52 -7.86
CA SER A 190 13.42 -15.59 -6.66
C SER A 190 13.45 -14.30 -5.84
N THR A 191 14.61 -13.66 -5.72
CA THR A 191 14.76 -12.36 -5.04
C THR A 191 14.05 -11.24 -5.80
N ILE A 192 14.14 -11.22 -7.13
CA ILE A 192 13.38 -10.28 -7.97
C ILE A 192 11.88 -10.54 -7.78
N LEU A 193 11.40 -11.78 -7.86
CA LEU A 193 9.98 -12.08 -7.66
C LEU A 193 9.49 -11.65 -6.26
N LYS A 194 10.27 -11.93 -5.21
CA LYS A 194 9.99 -11.50 -3.82
C LYS A 194 9.87 -9.98 -3.73
N SER A 195 10.85 -9.23 -4.24
CA SER A 195 10.81 -7.77 -4.23
C SER A 195 9.62 -7.21 -5.03
N LYS A 196 9.24 -7.81 -6.17
CA LYS A 196 8.04 -7.41 -6.91
C LYS A 196 6.75 -7.66 -6.11
N LYS A 197 6.66 -8.79 -5.42
CA LYS A 197 5.55 -9.12 -4.50
C LYS A 197 5.47 -8.17 -3.31
N GLU A 198 6.59 -7.61 -2.87
CA GLU A 198 6.64 -6.58 -1.82
C GLU A 198 6.48 -5.15 -2.36
N GLY A 199 6.15 -5.00 -3.65
CA GLY A 199 5.80 -3.72 -4.26
C GLY A 199 6.98 -2.86 -4.74
N PHE A 200 8.19 -3.40 -4.81
CA PHE A 200 9.37 -2.68 -5.32
C PHE A 200 9.17 -2.28 -6.79
N SER A 201 9.50 -1.03 -7.14
CA SER A 201 9.45 -0.57 -8.53
C SER A 201 10.67 -1.04 -9.32
N ASP A 202 10.55 -1.13 -10.65
CA ASP A 202 11.70 -1.46 -11.51
C ASP A 202 12.79 -0.37 -11.37
N ASN A 203 12.40 0.89 -11.08
CA ASN A 203 13.32 1.99 -10.80
C ASN A 203 14.12 1.79 -9.51
N LEU A 204 13.45 1.41 -8.41
CA LEU A 204 14.11 1.16 -7.13
C LEU A 204 15.07 -0.03 -7.25
N ILE A 205 14.62 -1.15 -7.82
CA ILE A 205 15.49 -2.32 -8.05
C ILE A 205 16.69 -1.94 -8.91
N GLY A 206 16.48 -1.14 -9.97
CA GLY A 206 17.57 -0.65 -10.83
C GLY A 206 18.60 0.16 -10.05
N LYS A 207 18.17 1.07 -9.19
CA LYS A 207 19.08 1.83 -8.30
C LYS A 207 19.87 0.92 -7.37
N LEU A 208 19.23 -0.10 -6.79
CA LEU A 208 19.87 -1.04 -5.85
C LEU A 208 20.90 -1.94 -6.52
N LEU A 209 20.65 -2.33 -7.78
CA LEU A 209 21.51 -3.21 -8.56
C LEU A 209 22.46 -2.45 -9.51
N ASN A 210 22.48 -1.11 -9.47
CA ASN A 210 23.23 -0.26 -10.40
C ASN A 210 22.93 -0.55 -11.89
N LYS A 211 21.65 -0.74 -12.23
CA LYS A 211 21.18 -0.99 -13.60
C LYS A 211 20.06 0.00 -14.00
N PRO A 212 19.96 0.35 -15.29
CA PRO A 212 18.80 1.07 -15.81
C PRO A 212 17.48 0.34 -15.51
N ALA A 213 16.43 1.10 -15.19
CA ALA A 213 15.11 0.53 -14.89
C ALA A 213 14.51 -0.27 -16.07
N LEU A 214 14.83 0.13 -17.30
CA LEU A 214 14.45 -0.60 -18.52
C LEU A 214 15.09 -1.99 -18.59
N ASP A 215 16.34 -2.12 -18.16
CA ASP A 215 17.05 -3.40 -18.15
C ASP A 215 16.41 -4.32 -17.12
N ILE A 216 16.15 -3.84 -15.91
CA ILE A 216 15.40 -4.59 -14.89
C ILE A 216 14.05 -5.05 -15.40
N ARG A 217 13.31 -4.17 -16.11
CA ARG A 217 12.03 -4.52 -16.71
C ARG A 217 12.16 -5.64 -17.75
N ASN A 218 13.18 -5.59 -18.59
CA ASN A 218 13.43 -6.60 -19.62
C ASN A 218 13.83 -7.94 -18.99
N MET A 219 14.81 -7.94 -18.07
CA MET A 219 15.24 -9.12 -17.32
C MET A 219 14.05 -9.78 -16.60
N ARG A 220 13.24 -8.97 -15.91
CA ARG A 220 12.05 -9.43 -15.20
C ARG A 220 11.07 -10.13 -16.15
N LYS A 221 10.82 -9.57 -17.34
CA LYS A 221 9.93 -10.18 -18.34
C LYS A 221 10.51 -11.46 -18.93
N ASN A 222 11.81 -11.50 -19.24
CA ASN A 222 12.49 -12.68 -19.76
C ASN A 222 12.43 -13.85 -18.76
N MET A 223 12.52 -13.55 -17.46
CA MET A 223 12.34 -14.52 -16.38
C MET A 223 10.88 -14.93 -16.14
N GLY A 224 9.92 -14.39 -16.89
CA GLY A 224 8.48 -14.68 -16.74
C GLY A 224 7.82 -14.00 -15.53
N ILE A 225 8.49 -13.03 -14.89
CA ILE A 225 7.96 -12.32 -13.73
C ILE A 225 7.07 -11.17 -14.21
N ILE A 226 5.80 -11.44 -14.50
CA ILE A 226 4.85 -10.44 -15.01
C ILE A 226 3.70 -10.33 -14.01
N PRO A 227 3.20 -9.11 -13.70
CA PRO A 227 2.07 -9.01 -12.81
C PRO A 227 0.78 -9.41 -13.53
N VAL A 228 -0.23 -9.78 -12.77
CA VAL A 228 -1.56 -10.19 -13.26
C VAL A 228 -2.63 -9.18 -12.83
N SER A 229 -3.73 -9.11 -13.60
CA SER A 229 -4.95 -8.41 -13.19
C SER A 229 -5.80 -9.29 -12.29
N LYS A 230 -6.32 -8.70 -11.21
CA LYS A 230 -7.26 -9.32 -10.29
C LYS A 230 -8.51 -8.46 -10.14
N LYS A 231 -9.66 -9.11 -9.99
CA LYS A 231 -10.96 -8.44 -9.89
C LYS A 231 -11.27 -8.05 -8.46
N ILE A 232 -12.04 -6.98 -8.31
CA ILE A 232 -12.70 -6.59 -7.09
C ILE A 232 -14.16 -7.06 -7.22
N ASP A 233 -14.52 -8.06 -6.44
CA ASP A 233 -15.78 -8.79 -6.60
C ASP A 233 -16.69 -8.74 -5.36
N THR A 234 -16.30 -7.99 -4.33
CA THR A 234 -16.97 -7.82 -3.02
C THR A 234 -17.06 -9.06 -2.13
N LEU A 235 -16.72 -10.25 -2.65
CA LEU A 235 -16.99 -11.55 -2.02
C LEU A 235 -15.79 -12.50 -2.08
N ALA A 236 -14.58 -11.99 -2.32
CA ALA A 236 -13.34 -12.76 -2.28
C ALA A 236 -13.36 -14.04 -3.16
N GLY A 237 -13.94 -13.93 -4.36
CA GLY A 237 -14.03 -15.03 -5.33
C GLY A 237 -15.19 -16.00 -5.11
N GLU A 238 -16.07 -15.80 -4.12
CA GLU A 238 -17.21 -16.70 -3.87
C GLU A 238 -18.23 -16.68 -5.02
N PHE A 239 -18.43 -15.50 -5.64
CA PHE A 239 -19.34 -15.32 -6.77
C PHE A 239 -18.63 -14.62 -7.92
N PRO A 240 -18.92 -15.00 -9.18
CA PRO A 240 -18.32 -14.35 -10.33
C PRO A 240 -18.80 -12.88 -10.42
N SER A 241 -17.85 -11.95 -10.48
CA SER A 241 -18.13 -10.54 -10.76
C SER A 241 -18.38 -10.32 -12.25
N GLN A 242 -19.42 -9.56 -12.58
CA GLN A 242 -19.69 -9.11 -13.95
C GLN A 242 -18.95 -7.80 -14.29
N THR A 243 -18.30 -7.19 -13.30
CA THR A 243 -17.69 -5.86 -13.43
C THR A 243 -16.16 -5.95 -13.52
N ASN A 244 -15.57 -5.22 -14.46
CA ASN A 244 -14.11 -5.15 -14.64
C ASN A 244 -13.48 -4.06 -13.77
N TYR A 245 -13.69 -4.12 -12.46
CA TYR A 245 -12.95 -3.29 -11.50
C TYR A 245 -11.68 -4.03 -11.08
N LEU A 246 -10.53 -3.59 -11.58
CA LEU A 246 -9.29 -4.37 -11.56
C LEU A 246 -8.17 -3.69 -10.78
N TYR A 247 -7.32 -4.50 -10.15
CA TYR A 247 -6.01 -4.09 -9.66
C TYR A 247 -4.92 -5.04 -10.16
N ILE A 248 -3.68 -4.56 -10.17
CA ILE A 248 -2.52 -5.32 -10.65
C ILE A 248 -1.67 -5.77 -9.46
N THR A 249 -1.29 -7.05 -9.43
CA THR A 249 -0.44 -7.66 -8.39
C THR A 249 0.51 -8.72 -8.94
N TYR A 250 1.61 -8.98 -8.23
CA TYR A 250 2.53 -10.11 -8.49
C TYR A 250 2.17 -11.38 -7.70
N HIS A 251 1.10 -11.33 -6.90
CA HIS A 251 0.59 -12.45 -6.11
C HIS A 251 -0.53 -13.16 -6.86
N GLY A 252 -0.18 -13.75 -8.00
CA GLY A 252 -1.09 -14.55 -8.82
C GLY A 252 -0.39 -15.17 -10.01
N THR A 253 -1.02 -16.16 -10.61
CA THR A 253 -0.50 -16.91 -11.77
C THR A 253 -1.24 -16.59 -13.06
N GLU A 254 -2.47 -16.09 -12.97
CA GLU A 254 -3.33 -15.79 -14.11
C GLU A 254 -4.16 -14.52 -13.89
N ASN A 255 -4.58 -13.92 -15.01
CA ASN A 255 -5.46 -12.75 -15.05
C ASN A 255 -6.91 -13.15 -14.83
N GLU A 256 -7.66 -12.29 -14.15
CA GLU A 256 -9.12 -12.38 -13.95
C GLU A 256 -9.89 -11.34 -14.75
#